data_AF-A0A409W0P8-F1
#
_entry.id   AF-A0A409W0P8-F1
#
_cell.length_a   1.000
_cell.length_b   1.000
_cell.length_c   1.000
_cell.angle_alpha   90.00
_cell.angle_beta   90.00
_cell.angle_gamma   90.00
#
_symmetry.space_group_name_H-M   'P 1'
#
loop_
_entity.id
_entity.type
_entity.pdbx_description
1 polymer ?
#
loop_
_entity_poly.entity_id
_entity_poly.type
_entity_poly.pdbx_seq_one_letter_code
_entity_poly.pdbx_strand_id
1 'polypeptide(L)'
;MAGEHAPEHLSIRPNMQPRSPATAHQSKNKKAWQELSKNIKDILKHNASHLSFEDNYRLAYRLVIYKKGSLLYNGVKELIGEELENLATTMVIPAFPSTSDDSLRRRTEEELLLRALREAWDYHATGMRLLGEVLKYMVVVGWTRSEVMIFTFKLVYTQQFVIM
;
A
#
# COMPACT_ATOMS: atom_id res chain seq x y z
N MET A 1 23.25 -76.33 7.88
CA MET A 1 22.48 -75.32 8.62
C MET A 1 23.38 -74.12 8.83
N ALA A 2 23.34 -73.15 7.92
CA ALA A 2 24.06 -71.88 8.04
C ALA A 2 23.13 -70.78 7.54
N GLY A 3 22.41 -70.15 8.47
CA GLY A 3 21.60 -68.97 8.20
C GLY A 3 22.40 -67.76 8.63
N GLU A 4 23.03 -67.09 7.66
CA GLU A 4 23.75 -65.84 7.86
C GLU A 4 22.74 -64.69 7.91
N HIS A 5 22.54 -64.14 9.11
CA HIS A 5 21.63 -63.03 9.36
C HIS A 5 22.29 -61.72 8.91
N ALA A 6 21.80 -61.12 7.83
CA ALA A 6 22.14 -59.74 7.48
C ALA A 6 21.43 -58.74 8.42
N PRO A 7 22.07 -57.63 8.84
CA PRO A 7 21.41 -56.62 9.66
C PRO A 7 20.47 -55.73 8.83
N GLU A 8 19.24 -55.60 9.31
CA GLU A 8 18.21 -54.69 8.79
C GLU A 8 18.70 -53.23 8.78
N HIS A 9 18.75 -52.62 7.60
CA HIS A 9 19.03 -51.21 7.42
C HIS A 9 17.81 -50.41 7.88
N LEU A 10 17.89 -49.83 9.09
CA LEU A 10 16.85 -48.99 9.69
C LEU A 10 16.59 -47.77 8.79
N SER A 11 15.56 -47.86 7.95
CA SER A 11 15.12 -46.75 7.10
C SER A 11 14.38 -45.74 7.97
N ILE A 12 15.11 -44.75 8.50
CA ILE A 12 14.52 -43.58 9.16
C ILE A 12 13.73 -42.82 8.10
N ARG A 13 12.42 -43.07 8.02
CA ARG A 13 11.51 -42.26 7.21
C ARG A 13 11.51 -40.85 7.81
N PRO A 14 11.83 -39.79 7.05
CA PRO A 14 11.77 -38.44 7.58
C PRO A 14 10.33 -38.15 8.01
N ASN A 15 10.18 -37.75 9.27
CA ASN A 15 8.91 -37.36 9.88
C ASN A 15 8.37 -36.10 9.19
N MET A 16 7.61 -36.27 8.11
CA MET A 16 6.82 -35.19 7.53
C MET A 16 5.59 -34.98 8.40
N GLN A 17 5.74 -34.16 9.45
CA GLN A 17 4.60 -33.68 10.21
C GLN A 17 3.59 -33.04 9.23
N PRO A 18 2.31 -33.43 9.26
CA PRO A 18 1.31 -32.84 8.38
C PRO A 18 1.16 -31.36 8.76
N ARG A 19 1.54 -30.49 7.81
CA ARG A 19 1.45 -29.04 7.99
C ARG A 19 -0.03 -28.69 8.14
N SER A 20 -0.42 -28.24 9.34
CA SER A 20 -1.79 -27.85 9.65
C SER A 20 -2.38 -26.91 8.57
N PRO A 21 -3.64 -27.10 8.15
CA PRO A 21 -4.32 -26.23 7.17
C PRO A 21 -4.24 -24.74 7.56
N ALA A 22 -4.29 -24.43 8.87
CA ALA A 22 -4.20 -23.07 9.38
C ALA A 22 -2.86 -22.39 9.03
N THR A 23 -1.75 -23.12 9.14
CA THR A 23 -0.41 -22.60 8.83
C THR A 23 -0.23 -22.36 7.33
N ALA A 24 -0.85 -23.20 6.49
CA ALA A 24 -0.81 -23.03 5.04
C ALA A 24 -1.59 -21.78 4.58
N HIS A 25 -2.76 -21.50 5.17
CA HIS A 25 -3.54 -20.30 4.87
C HIS A 25 -2.83 -19.01 5.31
N GLN A 26 -2.18 -19.02 6.47
CA GLN A 26 -1.41 -17.87 6.95
C GLN A 26 -0.27 -17.49 5.99
N SER A 27 0.47 -18.48 5.48
CA SER A 27 1.53 -18.24 4.50
C SER A 27 0.99 -17.69 3.16
N LYS A 28 -0.16 -18.17 2.69
CA LYS A 28 -0.81 -17.68 1.47
C LYS A 28 -1.30 -16.24 1.62
N ASN A 29 -1.84 -15.88 2.79
CA ASN A 29 -2.31 -14.52 3.08
C ASN A 29 -1.13 -13.54 3.17
N LYS A 30 0.00 -13.95 3.76
CA LYS A 30 1.21 -13.11 3.79
C LYS A 30 1.73 -12.82 2.39
N LYS A 31 1.79 -13.84 1.51
CA LYS A 31 2.17 -13.66 0.11
C LYS A 31 1.20 -12.74 -0.64
N ALA A 32 -0.11 -12.93 -0.43
CA ALA A 32 -1.12 -12.09 -1.05
C ALA A 32 -0.99 -10.61 -0.63
N TRP A 33 -0.71 -10.34 0.65
CA TRP A 33 -0.43 -8.99 1.12
C TRP A 33 0.85 -8.42 0.52
N GLN A 34 1.93 -9.19 0.46
CA GLN A 34 3.19 -8.74 -0.15
C GLN A 34 3.00 -8.32 -1.61
N GLU A 35 2.33 -9.15 -2.39
CA GLU A 35 2.04 -8.86 -3.79
C GLU A 35 1.10 -7.65 -3.94
N LEU A 36 0.02 -7.59 -3.17
CA LEU A 36 -0.91 -6.47 -3.21
C LEU A 36 -0.23 -5.16 -2.78
N SER A 37 0.58 -5.17 -1.72
CA SER A 37 1.29 -3.99 -1.24
C SER A 37 2.26 -3.43 -2.28
N LYS A 38 2.97 -4.31 -3.02
CA LYS A 38 3.82 -3.90 -4.14
C LYS A 38 3.00 -3.23 -5.23
N ASN A 39 1.90 -3.85 -5.63
CA ASN A 39 1.05 -3.33 -6.69
C ASN A 39 0.39 -2.00 -6.28
N ILE A 40 0.04 -1.82 -5.01
CA ILE A 40 -0.44 -0.54 -4.46
C ILE A 40 0.64 0.53 -4.54
N LYS A 41 1.90 0.22 -4.20
CA LYS A 41 3.02 1.16 -4.40
C LYS A 41 3.16 1.56 -5.86
N ASP A 42 3.07 0.60 -6.78
CA ASP A 42 3.14 0.89 -8.22
C ASP A 42 1.95 1.76 -8.69
N ILE A 43 0.75 1.55 -8.15
CA ILE A 43 -0.43 2.40 -8.42
C ILE A 43 -0.22 3.83 -7.91
N LEU A 44 0.22 3.98 -6.67
CA LEU A 44 0.48 5.28 -6.06
C LEU A 44 1.57 6.05 -6.82
N LYS A 45 2.52 5.33 -7.42
CA LYS A 45 3.60 5.87 -8.27
C LYS A 45 3.25 6.02 -9.75
N HIS A 46 1.97 5.84 -10.11
CA HIS A 46 1.48 5.89 -11.50
C HIS A 46 2.16 4.90 -12.46
N ASN A 47 2.74 3.83 -11.93
CA ASN A 47 3.35 2.74 -12.67
C ASN A 47 2.41 1.52 -12.76
N ALA A 48 1.11 1.76 -12.96
CA ALA A 48 0.09 0.72 -12.91
C ALA A 48 -0.24 0.06 -14.27
N SER A 49 0.39 0.51 -15.36
CA SER A 49 0.04 0.08 -16.74
C SER A 49 0.19 -1.42 -16.98
N HIS A 50 1.09 -2.07 -16.24
CA HIS A 50 1.38 -3.50 -16.34
C HIS A 50 0.56 -4.36 -15.36
N LEU A 51 -0.25 -3.73 -14.49
CA LEU A 51 -0.98 -4.41 -13.44
C LEU A 51 -2.33 -4.94 -13.93
N SER A 52 -2.60 -6.21 -13.67
CA SER A 52 -3.92 -6.80 -13.87
C SER A 52 -4.89 -6.34 -12.77
N PHE A 53 -5.93 -5.61 -13.17
CA PHE A 53 -6.94 -5.14 -12.23
C PHE A 53 -7.66 -6.30 -11.54
N GLU A 54 -7.96 -7.37 -12.30
CA GLU A 54 -8.64 -8.56 -11.80
C GLU A 54 -7.80 -9.34 -10.79
N ASP A 55 -6.49 -9.45 -10.99
CA ASP A 55 -5.63 -10.17 -10.06
C ASP A 55 -5.47 -9.41 -8.75
N ASN A 56 -5.24 -8.10 -8.83
CA ASN A 56 -5.21 -7.22 -7.66
C ASN A 56 -6.50 -7.29 -6.85
N TYR A 57 -7.62 -7.28 -7.57
CA TYR A 57 -8.93 -7.49 -7.00
C TYR A 57 -9.05 -8.83 -6.25
N ARG A 58 -8.61 -9.94 -6.85
CA ARG A 58 -8.64 -11.28 -6.24
C ARG A 58 -7.76 -11.37 -4.99
N LEU A 59 -6.60 -10.69 -4.99
CA LEU A 59 -5.71 -10.58 -3.84
C LEU A 59 -6.38 -9.86 -2.68
N ALA A 60 -7.00 -8.70 -2.94
CA ALA A 60 -7.73 -7.93 -1.93
C ALA A 60 -8.91 -8.73 -1.36
N TYR A 61 -9.73 -9.36 -2.22
CA TYR A 61 -10.85 -10.20 -1.81
C TYR A 61 -10.42 -11.36 -0.91
N ARG A 62 -9.31 -12.03 -1.25
CA ARG A 62 -8.74 -13.10 -0.44
C ARG A 62 -8.43 -12.62 0.99
N LEU A 63 -7.79 -11.47 1.15
CA LEU A 63 -7.44 -10.93 2.47
C LEU A 63 -8.67 -10.57 3.30
N VAL A 64 -9.73 -10.06 2.66
CA VAL A 64 -10.99 -9.70 3.34
C VAL A 64 -11.72 -10.94 3.88
N ILE A 65 -11.88 -11.99 3.05
CA ILE A 65 -12.56 -13.23 3.48
C ILE A 65 -11.86 -13.87 4.69
N TYR A 66 -10.53 -13.88 4.70
CA TYR A 66 -9.75 -14.46 5.80
C TYR A 66 -9.61 -13.53 7.02
N LYS A 67 -10.49 -12.52 7.16
CA LYS A 67 -10.54 -11.58 8.28
C LYS A 67 -9.23 -10.83 8.51
N LYS A 68 -8.48 -10.51 7.44
CA LYS A 68 -7.26 -9.68 7.48
C LYS A 68 -7.50 -8.21 7.10
N GLY A 69 -8.74 -7.72 7.31
CA GLY A 69 -9.13 -6.35 6.99
C GLY A 69 -8.32 -5.28 7.73
N SER A 70 -7.96 -5.51 9.00
CA SER A 70 -7.15 -4.54 9.78
C SER A 70 -5.72 -4.42 9.26
N LEU A 71 -5.08 -5.53 8.91
CA LEU A 71 -3.75 -5.56 8.28
C LEU A 71 -3.78 -4.79 6.96
N LEU A 72 -4.81 -5.05 6.15
CA LEU A 72 -5.00 -4.42 4.85
C LEU A 72 -5.22 -2.91 5.00
N TYR A 73 -6.12 -2.46 5.89
CA TYR A 73 -6.39 -1.05 6.13
C TYR A 73 -5.14 -0.30 6.63
N ASN A 74 -4.50 -0.80 7.70
CA ASN A 74 -3.31 -0.16 8.27
C ASN A 74 -2.17 -0.12 7.27
N GLY A 75 -1.93 -1.22 6.55
CA GLY A 75 -0.90 -1.26 5.53
C GLY A 75 -1.17 -0.29 4.40
N VAL A 76 -2.40 -0.19 3.89
CA VAL A 76 -2.73 0.80 2.85
C VAL A 76 -2.55 2.23 3.36
N LYS A 77 -2.93 2.51 4.60
CA LYS A 77 -2.71 3.82 5.23
C LYS A 77 -1.23 4.18 5.32
N GLU A 78 -0.38 3.24 5.73
CA GLU A 78 1.08 3.42 5.78
C GLU A 78 1.65 3.70 4.38
N LEU A 79 1.24 2.93 3.37
CA LEU A 79 1.69 3.12 1.98
C LEU A 79 1.32 4.49 1.40
N ILE A 80 0.11 4.98 1.72
CA ILE A 80 -0.32 6.32 1.33
C ILE A 80 0.53 7.39 2.04
N GLY A 81 0.82 7.20 3.32
CA GLY A 81 1.69 8.09 4.09
C GLY A 81 3.10 8.18 3.50
N GLU A 82 3.71 7.04 3.17
CA GLU A 82 5.03 6.96 2.52
C GLU A 82 5.05 7.73 1.19
N GLU A 83 4.01 7.60 0.37
CA GLU A 83 3.97 8.31 -0.91
C GLU A 83 3.76 9.82 -0.74
N LEU A 84 2.92 10.24 0.22
CA LEU A 84 2.73 11.67 0.52
C LEU A 84 4.03 12.33 1.01
N GLU A 85 4.79 11.64 1.86
CA GLU A 85 6.10 12.12 2.31
C GLU A 85 7.10 12.21 1.14
N ASN A 86 7.07 11.25 0.22
CA ASN A 86 7.86 11.27 -1.00
C ASN A 86 7.49 12.47 -1.90
N LEU A 87 6.20 12.72 -2.13
CA LEU A 87 5.73 13.86 -2.93
C LEU A 87 6.10 15.20 -2.28
N ALA A 88 5.96 15.31 -0.96
CA ALA A 88 6.37 16.49 -0.22
C ALA A 88 7.87 16.75 -0.40
N THR A 89 8.71 15.72 -0.20
CA THR A 89 10.17 15.85 -0.27
C THR A 89 10.68 16.13 -1.68
N THR A 90 10.06 15.55 -2.71
CA THR A 90 10.54 15.63 -4.09
C THR A 90 9.97 16.81 -4.87
N MET A 91 8.75 17.26 -4.55
CA MET A 91 8.06 18.30 -5.33
C MET A 91 7.88 19.59 -4.51
N VAL A 92 7.41 19.48 -3.26
CA VAL A 92 6.96 20.65 -2.48
C VAL A 92 8.12 21.33 -1.75
N ILE A 93 8.93 20.58 -1.00
CA ILE A 93 10.07 21.10 -0.24
C ILE A 93 11.05 21.91 -1.12
N PRO A 94 11.45 21.45 -2.32
CA PRO A 94 12.35 22.20 -3.19
C PRO A 94 11.76 23.50 -3.73
N ALA A 95 10.43 23.63 -3.73
CA ALA A 95 9.72 24.79 -4.25
C ALA A 95 9.49 25.88 -3.20
N PHE A 96 9.92 25.68 -1.94
CA PHE A 96 9.78 26.71 -0.92
C PHE A 96 10.66 27.94 -1.23
N PRO A 97 10.12 29.15 -1.03
CA PRO A 97 10.87 30.38 -1.24
C PRO A 97 12.10 30.43 -0.33
N SER A 98 13.23 30.84 -0.89
CA SER A 98 14.39 31.22 -0.08
C SER A 98 14.13 32.62 0.43
N THR A 99 14.44 32.91 1.69
CA THR A 99 14.20 34.24 2.31
C THR A 99 14.95 35.33 1.54
N SER A 100 14.31 35.89 0.52
CA SER A 100 14.87 36.88 -0.39
C SER A 100 14.13 38.20 -0.20
N ASP A 101 14.85 39.32 -0.19
CA ASP A 101 14.27 40.64 0.04
C ASP A 101 13.70 41.30 -1.23
N ASP A 102 13.86 40.62 -2.37
CA ASP A 102 13.43 41.11 -3.68
C ASP A 102 11.99 40.70 -3.99
N SER A 103 11.10 41.69 -4.07
CA SER A 103 9.67 41.51 -4.36
C SER A 103 9.37 40.75 -5.65
N LEU A 104 10.23 40.86 -6.68
CA LEU A 104 10.02 40.15 -7.95
C LEU A 104 10.34 38.66 -7.79
N ARG A 105 11.43 38.34 -7.08
CA ARG A 105 11.84 36.96 -6.81
C ARG A 105 10.85 36.23 -5.93
N ARG A 106 10.29 36.90 -4.92
CA ARG A 106 9.23 36.34 -4.06
C ARG A 106 8.03 35.86 -4.86
N ARG A 107 7.51 36.69 -5.80
CA ARG A 107 6.36 36.30 -6.64
C ARG A 107 6.66 35.07 -7.48
N THR A 108 7.85 34.99 -8.08
CA THR A 108 8.25 33.82 -8.87
C THR A 108 8.37 32.57 -7.99
N GLU A 109 8.95 32.68 -6.80
CA GLU A 109 9.06 31.57 -5.86
C GLU A 109 7.69 31.10 -5.32
N GLU A 110 6.77 32.03 -5.06
CA GLU A 110 5.37 31.74 -4.70
C GLU A 110 4.63 31.00 -5.82
N GLU A 111 4.77 31.44 -7.07
CA GLU A 111 4.18 30.76 -8.24
C GLU A 111 4.72 29.34 -8.40
N LEU A 112 6.03 29.13 -8.18
CA LEU A 112 6.65 27.81 -8.23
C LEU A 112 6.10 26.89 -7.13
N LEU A 113 5.95 27.41 -5.90
CA LEU A 113 5.36 26.66 -4.79
C LEU A 113 3.92 26.23 -5.08
N LEU A 114 3.07 27.16 -5.53
CA LEU A 114 1.67 26.87 -5.82
C LEU A 114 1.54 25.84 -6.94
N ARG A 115 2.40 25.93 -7.95
CA ARG A 115 2.45 24.96 -9.04
C ARG A 115 2.88 23.58 -8.54
N ALA A 116 3.96 23.51 -7.76
CA ALA A 116 4.44 22.25 -7.19
C ALA A 116 3.39 21.58 -6.31
N LEU A 117 2.66 22.36 -5.50
CA LEU A 117 1.57 21.87 -4.66
C LEU A 117 0.42 21.32 -5.52
N ARG A 118 0.06 22.02 -6.60
CA ARG A 118 -1.00 21.57 -7.51
C ARG A 118 -0.62 20.26 -8.22
N GLU A 119 0.62 20.16 -8.71
CA GLU A 119 1.12 18.95 -9.37
C GLU A 119 1.17 17.77 -8.39
N ALA A 120 1.65 17.97 -7.16
CA ALA A 120 1.66 16.94 -6.12
C ALA A 120 0.23 16.49 -5.74
N TRP A 121 -0.72 17.42 -5.66
CA TRP A 121 -2.12 17.10 -5.41
C TRP A 121 -2.74 16.27 -6.54
N ASP A 122 -2.57 16.70 -7.80
CA ASP A 122 -3.15 16.01 -8.95
C ASP A 122 -2.54 14.59 -9.11
N TYR A 123 -1.24 14.44 -8.80
CA TYR A 123 -0.57 13.15 -8.73
C TYR A 123 -1.20 12.25 -7.66
N HIS A 124 -1.31 12.74 -6.43
CA HIS A 124 -1.90 11.98 -5.32
C HIS A 124 -3.38 11.60 -5.60
N ALA A 125 -4.19 12.54 -6.07
CA ALA A 125 -5.62 12.33 -6.34
C ALA A 125 -5.86 11.24 -7.40
N THR A 126 -5.03 11.21 -8.43
CA THR A 126 -5.10 10.19 -9.49
C THR A 126 -4.75 8.80 -8.94
N GLY A 127 -3.66 8.69 -8.16
CA GLY A 127 -3.28 7.43 -7.50
C GLY A 127 -4.38 6.91 -6.57
N MET A 128 -4.99 7.80 -5.79
CA MET A 128 -6.11 7.48 -4.90
C MET A 128 -7.35 7.00 -5.65
N ARG A 129 -7.66 7.58 -6.82
CA ARG A 129 -8.77 7.11 -7.67
C ARG A 129 -8.55 5.67 -8.14
N LEU A 130 -7.36 5.37 -8.68
CA LEU A 130 -7.02 4.02 -9.14
C LEU A 130 -7.00 3.00 -8.00
N LEU A 131 -6.49 3.41 -6.84
CA LEU A 131 -6.49 2.58 -5.63
C LEU A 131 -7.91 2.26 -5.17
N GLY A 132 -8.83 3.23 -5.23
CA GLY A 132 -10.24 3.03 -4.92
C GLY A 132 -10.92 1.99 -5.81
N GLU A 133 -10.59 1.96 -7.10
CA GLU A 133 -11.07 0.93 -8.01
C GLU A 133 -10.57 -0.46 -7.62
N VAL A 134 -9.28 -0.61 -7.32
CA VAL A 134 -8.68 -1.90 -6.91
C VAL A 134 -9.24 -2.42 -5.58
N LEU A 135 -9.50 -1.51 -4.64
CA LEU A 135 -9.96 -1.85 -3.28
C LEU A 135 -11.49 -1.79 -3.12
N LYS A 136 -12.25 -1.69 -4.21
CA LYS A 136 -13.71 -1.50 -4.22
C LYS A 136 -14.46 -2.45 -3.29
N TYR A 137 -14.11 -3.74 -3.26
CA TYR A 137 -14.82 -4.70 -2.41
C TYR A 137 -14.50 -4.51 -0.93
N MET A 138 -13.30 -4.06 -0.56
CA MET A 138 -12.98 -3.77 0.84
C MET A 138 -13.92 -2.71 1.43
N VAL A 139 -14.28 -1.71 0.62
CA VAL A 139 -15.21 -0.63 0.99
C VAL A 139 -16.67 -1.11 1.03
N VAL A 140 -17.03 -2.14 0.24
CA VAL A 140 -18.39 -2.68 0.17
C VAL A 140 -18.72 -3.64 1.33
N VAL A 141 -17.77 -4.42 1.87
CA VAL A 141 -18.06 -5.46 2.88
C VAL A 141 -18.20 -4.95 4.34
N GLY A 142 -18.45 -3.66 4.55
CA GLY A 142 -18.80 -3.13 5.88
C GLY A 142 -17.81 -2.18 6.54
N TRP A 143 -16.86 -1.61 5.79
CA TRP A 143 -16.24 -0.36 6.21
C TRP A 143 -17.18 0.76 5.77
N THR A 144 -17.88 1.37 6.73
CA THR A 144 -18.88 2.40 6.46
C THR A 144 -18.29 3.45 5.52
N ARG A 145 -19.01 3.67 4.42
CA ARG A 145 -18.77 4.65 3.34
C ARG A 145 -18.38 6.07 3.84
N SER A 146 -18.61 6.35 5.11
CA SER A 146 -18.19 7.55 5.83
C SER A 146 -16.69 7.63 6.11
N GLU A 147 -15.96 6.57 6.48
CA GLU A 147 -14.56 6.77 6.94
C GLU A 147 -13.54 6.95 5.82
N VAL A 148 -13.72 6.32 4.65
CA VAL A 148 -12.77 6.40 3.53
C VAL A 148 -12.95 7.70 2.73
N MET A 149 -14.19 8.20 2.63
CA MET A 149 -14.50 9.49 2.00
C MET A 149 -14.32 10.67 2.96
N ILE A 150 -14.46 10.45 4.28
CA ILE A 150 -14.01 11.41 5.30
C ILE A 150 -12.49 11.39 5.41
N PHE A 151 -11.76 10.31 5.10
CA PHE A 151 -10.28 10.34 5.13
C PHE A 151 -9.69 11.28 4.08
N THR A 152 -10.25 11.34 2.87
CA THR A 152 -9.86 12.34 1.87
C THR A 152 -10.29 13.76 2.28
N PHE A 153 -11.44 13.93 2.94
CA PHE A 153 -11.85 15.24 3.47
C PHE A 153 -11.06 15.70 4.71
N LYS A 154 -10.61 14.78 5.57
CA LYS A 154 -9.95 15.08 6.84
C LYS A 154 -8.47 15.36 6.64
N LEU A 155 -7.80 14.69 5.69
CA LEU A 155 -6.44 15.06 5.25
C LEU A 155 -6.39 16.45 4.62
N VAL A 156 -7.45 16.84 3.88
CA VAL A 156 -7.59 18.20 3.34
C VAL A 156 -7.90 19.23 4.45
N TYR A 157 -8.75 18.90 5.44
CA TYR A 157 -9.10 19.83 6.51
C TYR A 157 -8.03 20.00 7.61
N THR A 158 -7.21 18.97 7.90
CA THR A 158 -6.18 19.09 8.95
C THR A 158 -4.90 19.81 8.50
N GLN A 159 -4.71 20.05 7.21
CA GLN A 159 -3.64 20.92 6.71
C GLN A 159 -3.99 22.41 6.72
N GLN A 160 -5.24 22.78 7.05
CA GLN A 160 -5.61 24.18 7.26
C GLN A 160 -5.07 24.78 8.58
N PHE A 161 -4.45 23.97 9.44
CA PHE A 161 -3.92 24.41 10.75
C PHE A 161 -2.39 24.38 10.89
N VAL A 162 -1.64 24.04 9.82
CA VAL A 162 -0.16 24.02 9.85
C VAL A 162 0.46 25.19 9.06
N ILE A 163 -0.37 26.06 8.46
CA ILE A 163 0.05 27.36 7.94
C ILE A 163 -0.69 28.46 8.71
N MET A 164 -0.42 28.51 10.02
CA MET A 164 -0.64 29.68 10.87
C MET A 164 0.37 29.67 12.01
#